data_AF-A0A524HVE3-F1
#
_entry.id   AF-A0A524HVE3-F1
#
_cell.length_a   1.000
_cell.length_b   1.000
_cell.length_c   1.000
_cell.angle_alpha   90.00
_cell.angle_beta   90.00
_cell.angle_gamma   90.00
#
_symmetry.space_group_name_H-M   'P 1'
#
loop_
_entity.id
_entity.type
_entity.pdbx_description
1 polymer ?
#
loop_
_entity_poly.entity_id
_entity_poly.type
_entity_poly.pdbx_seq_one_letter_code
_entity_poly.pdbx_strand_id
1 'polypeptide(L)'
;MKTPIPVRAPVERAVLVAAPRKGSRDATQVAEHLDELARLVDTAGAHVVARLTQHVAAPQPTTLIGEGKVQELATLVRAKDATLAIFDEELTPVQGANLEQALGVRVMDRAEVILDIFSTRARSHEAKLQVELAQLEYLLPRLTRMWTH
;
A
#
# COMPACT_ATOMS: atom_id res chain seq x y z
N MET A 1 -9.99 -4.01 42.21
CA MET A 1 -10.51 -3.61 40.88
C MET A 1 -9.31 -3.49 39.95
N LYS A 2 -9.21 -4.31 38.90
CA LYS A 2 -8.13 -4.19 37.90
C LYS A 2 -8.56 -3.15 36.87
N THR A 3 -7.81 -2.06 36.75
CA THR A 3 -8.00 -1.06 35.69
C THR A 3 -7.79 -1.76 34.33
N PRO A 4 -8.71 -1.64 33.36
CA PRO A 4 -8.50 -2.23 32.05
C PRO A 4 -7.34 -1.49 31.37
N ILE A 5 -6.32 -2.23 30.92
CA ILE A 5 -5.30 -1.69 30.02
C ILE A 5 -6.01 -1.40 28.70
N PRO A 6 -6.03 -0.16 28.19
CA PRO A 6 -6.60 0.10 26.88
C PRO A 6 -5.68 -0.53 25.83
N VAL A 7 -6.09 -1.66 25.26
CA VAL A 7 -5.47 -2.23 24.06
C VAL A 7 -5.94 -1.38 22.89
N ARG A 8 -5.29 -0.23 22.68
CA ARG A 8 -5.45 0.52 21.43
C ARG A 8 -4.79 -0.32 20.35
N ALA A 9 -5.51 -0.64 19.27
CA ALA A 9 -4.92 -1.32 18.13
C ALA A 9 -3.63 -0.57 17.72
N PRO A 10 -2.50 -1.27 17.50
CA PRO A 10 -1.26 -0.62 17.11
C PRO A 10 -1.50 0.25 15.87
N VAL A 11 -1.02 1.49 15.90
CA VAL A 11 -1.05 2.37 14.73
C VAL A 11 -0.11 1.79 13.69
N GLU A 12 -0.64 1.48 12.51
CA GLU A 12 0.15 0.97 11.37
C GLU A 12 1.26 1.96 11.03
N ARG A 13 2.48 1.47 10.85
CA ARG A 13 3.67 2.27 10.52
C ARG A 13 4.01 2.05 9.06
N ALA A 14 3.77 3.05 8.23
CA ALA A 14 3.82 2.93 6.78
C ALA A 14 5.12 3.46 6.17
N VAL A 15 5.74 2.69 5.28
CA VAL A 15 6.72 3.19 4.31
C VAL A 15 6.01 3.46 2.99
N LEU A 16 6.13 4.67 2.46
CA LEU A 16 5.58 4.99 1.13
C LEU A 16 6.61 4.69 0.05
N VAL A 17 6.18 4.11 -1.05
CA VAL A 17 7.02 3.74 -2.18
C VAL A 17 6.43 4.33 -3.45
N ALA A 18 7.25 4.97 -4.27
CA ALA A 18 6.86 5.38 -5.62
C ALA A 18 7.88 4.89 -6.65
N ALA A 19 7.39 4.30 -7.72
CA ALA A 19 8.16 3.74 -8.81
C ALA A 19 7.75 4.30 -10.19
N PRO A 20 7.75 5.64 -10.40
CA PRO A 20 7.21 6.21 -11.61
C PRO A 20 8.11 5.89 -12.81
N ARG A 21 7.49 5.78 -13.99
CA ARG A 21 8.23 5.55 -15.23
C ARG A 21 9.18 6.72 -15.52
N LYS A 22 10.45 6.43 -15.79
CA LYS A 22 11.46 7.42 -16.12
C LYS A 22 11.01 8.29 -17.30
N GLY A 23 11.05 9.61 -17.11
CA GLY A 23 10.63 10.59 -18.12
C GLY A 23 9.12 10.80 -18.21
N SER A 24 8.30 10.13 -17.39
CA SER A 24 6.88 10.43 -17.30
C SER A 24 6.64 11.73 -16.52
N ARG A 25 5.43 12.27 -16.69
CA ARG A 25 4.93 13.37 -15.87
C ARG A 25 4.91 13.01 -14.38
N ASP A 26 4.57 11.77 -14.04
CA ASP A 26 4.56 11.30 -12.64
C ASP A 26 5.96 11.31 -12.03
N ALA A 27 7.00 10.98 -12.80
CA ALA A 27 8.39 11.06 -12.32
C ALA A 27 8.81 12.50 -11.97
N THR A 28 8.21 13.51 -12.62
CA THR A 28 8.46 14.92 -12.25
C THR A 28 7.67 15.40 -11.04
N GLN A 29 6.54 14.75 -10.71
CA GLN A 29 5.65 15.12 -9.61
C GLN A 29 5.69 14.11 -8.45
N VAL A 30 6.68 13.21 -8.42
CA VAL A 30 6.76 12.10 -7.44
C VAL A 30 6.69 12.59 -5.99
N ALA A 31 7.28 13.76 -5.69
CA ALA A 31 7.23 14.35 -4.36
C ALA A 31 5.80 14.77 -3.98
N GLU A 32 5.08 15.43 -4.91
CA GLU A 32 3.70 15.87 -4.72
C GLU A 32 2.75 14.69 -4.57
N HIS A 33 2.93 13.64 -5.37
CA HIS A 33 2.17 12.40 -5.28
C HIS A 33 2.37 11.72 -3.93
N LEU A 34 3.61 11.62 -3.44
CA LEU A 34 3.89 11.05 -2.12
C LEU A 34 3.40 11.91 -0.96
N ASP A 35 3.36 13.24 -1.12
CA ASP A 35 2.74 14.14 -0.15
C ASP A 35 1.22 13.93 -0.08
N GLU A 36 0.57 13.73 -1.23
CA GLU A 36 -0.83 13.36 -1.30
C GLU A 36 -1.09 11.99 -0.67
N LEU A 37 -0.33 10.97 -1.05
CA LEU A 37 -0.45 9.63 -0.49
C LEU A 37 -0.25 9.66 1.03
N ALA A 38 0.70 10.43 1.54
CA ALA A 38 0.88 10.60 2.99
C ALA A 38 -0.39 11.15 3.68
N ARG A 39 -1.10 12.11 3.06
CA ARG A 39 -2.37 12.63 3.59
C ARG A 39 -3.49 11.60 3.58
N LEU A 40 -3.54 10.75 2.55
CA LEU A 40 -4.50 9.63 2.49
C LEU A 40 -4.21 8.62 3.59
N VAL A 41 -2.94 8.25 3.77
CA VAL A 41 -2.50 7.28 4.78
C VAL A 41 -2.77 7.78 6.21
N ASP A 42 -2.52 9.07 6.47
CA ASP A 42 -2.89 9.71 7.74
C ASP A 42 -4.41 9.68 7.95
N THR A 43 -5.19 9.95 6.90
CA THR A 43 -6.64 9.86 6.91
C THR A 43 -7.15 8.44 7.22
N ALA A 44 -6.42 7.41 6.77
CA ALA A 44 -6.70 6.00 7.07
C ALA A 44 -6.26 5.58 8.49
N GLY A 45 -5.61 6.48 9.24
CA GLY A 45 -5.18 6.23 10.62
C GLY A 45 -3.81 5.55 10.75
N ALA A 46 -3.01 5.52 9.68
CA ALA A 46 -1.65 5.00 9.68
C ALA A 46 -0.62 6.14 9.75
N HIS A 47 0.55 5.86 10.32
CA HIS A 47 1.62 6.84 10.50
C HIS A 47 2.77 6.57 9.52
N VAL A 48 3.06 7.54 8.65
CA VAL A 48 4.16 7.44 7.68
C VAL A 48 5.51 7.59 8.38
N VAL A 49 6.38 6.59 8.25
CA VAL A 49 7.69 6.54 8.92
C VAL A 49 8.89 6.71 7.97
N ALA A 50 8.70 6.48 6.68
CA ALA A 50 9.70 6.72 5.64
C ALA A 50 9.07 6.78 4.24
N ARG A 51 9.88 7.21 3.28
CA ARG A 51 9.56 7.22 1.85
C ARG A 51 10.72 6.62 1.07
N LEU A 52 10.43 5.90 -0.02
CA LEU A 52 11.40 5.33 -0.95
C LEU A 52 10.95 5.59 -2.38
N THR A 53 11.86 5.99 -3.26
CA THR A 53 11.54 6.21 -4.68
C THR A 53 12.51 5.50 -5.61
N GLN A 54 12.01 5.08 -6.77
CA GLN A 54 12.82 4.59 -7.88
C GLN A 54 12.21 5.01 -9.22
N HIS A 55 12.94 5.73 -10.06
CA HIS A 55 12.49 5.93 -11.44
C HIS A 55 12.78 4.66 -12.26
N VAL A 56 11.73 3.98 -12.73
CA VAL A 56 11.85 2.70 -13.45
C VAL A 56 11.77 2.93 -14.96
N ALA A 57 12.55 2.20 -15.75
CA ALA A 57 12.40 2.22 -17.21
C ALA A 57 11.09 1.54 -17.64
N ALA A 58 10.77 0.42 -16.98
CA ALA A 58 9.52 -0.31 -17.06
C ALA A 58 9.26 -1.01 -15.71
N PRO A 59 7.99 -1.25 -15.33
CA PRO A 59 7.64 -2.03 -14.15
C PRO A 59 8.22 -3.44 -14.22
N GLN A 60 8.86 -3.90 -13.14
CA GLN A 60 9.25 -5.30 -13.06
C GLN A 60 8.01 -6.19 -12.86
N PRO A 61 7.82 -7.25 -13.67
CA PRO A 61 6.62 -8.08 -13.59
C PRO A 61 6.42 -8.74 -12.22
N THR A 62 7.50 -8.99 -11.48
CA THR A 62 7.45 -9.71 -10.20
C THR A 62 7.28 -8.83 -8.98
N THR A 63 7.80 -7.59 -8.98
CA THR A 63 7.83 -6.73 -7.77
C THR A 63 7.69 -5.23 -8.05
N LEU A 64 7.36 -4.82 -9.29
CA LEU A 64 7.31 -3.43 -9.78
C LEU A 64 8.68 -2.72 -9.82
N ILE A 65 9.46 -2.82 -8.75
CA ILE A 65 10.82 -2.31 -8.59
C ILE A 65 11.87 -3.40 -8.82
N GLY A 66 13.13 -3.00 -8.97
CA GLY A 66 14.23 -3.97 -9.14
C GLY A 66 14.59 -4.67 -7.84
N GLU A 67 15.18 -5.87 -7.93
CA GLU A 67 15.58 -6.69 -6.77
C GLU A 67 16.36 -5.87 -5.73
N GLY A 68 17.46 -5.21 -6.11
CA GLY A 68 18.25 -4.40 -5.18
C GLY A 68 17.44 -3.33 -4.43
N LYS A 69 16.40 -2.76 -5.06
CA LYS A 69 15.50 -1.80 -4.42
C LYS A 69 14.52 -2.49 -3.46
N VAL A 70 14.11 -3.73 -3.73
CA VAL A 70 13.36 -4.57 -2.78
C VAL A 70 14.19 -4.86 -1.53
N GLN A 71 15.48 -5.19 -1.64
CA GLN A 71 16.32 -5.37 -0.43
C GLN A 71 16.55 -4.06 0.33
N GLU A 72 16.69 -2.94 -0.37
CA GLU A 72 16.74 -1.61 0.25
C GLU A 72 15.44 -1.32 1.02
N LEU A 73 14.28 -1.59 0.41
CA LEU A 73 12.98 -1.45 1.05
C LEU A 73 12.82 -2.37 2.26
N ALA A 74 13.21 -3.64 2.16
CA ALA A 74 13.18 -4.59 3.27
C ALA A 74 14.07 -4.16 4.44
N THR A 75 15.21 -3.53 4.14
CA THR A 75 16.10 -2.95 5.15
C THR A 75 15.47 -1.72 5.80
N LEU A 76 14.84 -0.85 5.02
CA LEU A 76 14.14 0.33 5.51
C LEU A 76 12.94 -0.03 6.38
N VAL A 77 12.13 -1.02 5.96
CA VAL A 77 10.99 -1.55 6.72
C VAL A 77 11.44 -2.02 8.11
N ARG A 78 12.49 -2.84 8.18
CA ARG A 78 13.06 -3.31 9.45
C ARG A 78 13.64 -2.16 10.29
N ALA A 79 14.42 -1.27 9.68
CA ALA A 79 15.07 -0.17 10.37
C ALA A 79 14.08 0.88 10.93
N LYS A 80 12.86 0.92 10.40
CA LYS A 80 11.81 1.85 10.82
C LYS A 80 10.69 1.17 11.60
N ASP A 81 10.81 -0.12 11.92
CA ASP A 81 9.74 -0.92 12.52
C ASP A 81 8.41 -0.71 11.79
N ALA A 82 8.46 -0.68 10.45
CA ALA A 82 7.27 -0.51 9.63
C ALA A 82 6.48 -1.81 9.60
N THR A 83 5.16 -1.70 9.63
CA THR A 83 4.21 -2.82 9.56
C THR A 83 3.48 -2.88 8.22
N LEU A 84 3.68 -1.86 7.39
CA LEU A 84 2.99 -1.65 6.13
C LEU A 84 3.91 -0.97 5.11
N ALA A 85 3.92 -1.47 3.88
CA ALA A 85 4.48 -0.77 2.73
C ALA A 85 3.35 -0.36 1.77
N ILE A 86 3.32 0.90 1.35
CA ILE A 86 2.26 1.45 0.50
C ILE A 86 2.87 1.97 -0.79
N PHE A 87 2.45 1.40 -1.91
CA PHE A 87 2.88 1.80 -3.24
C PHE A 87 1.95 2.84 -3.83
N ASP A 88 2.52 3.88 -4.43
CA ASP A 88 1.78 4.92 -5.14
C ASP A 88 1.12 4.38 -6.41
N GLU A 89 1.83 3.49 -7.11
CA GLU A 89 1.34 2.79 -8.29
C GLU A 89 0.52 1.55 -7.91
N GLU A 90 -0.49 1.24 -8.73
CA GLU A 90 -1.24 0.00 -8.61
C GLU A 90 -0.34 -1.22 -8.80
N LEU A 91 -0.51 -2.21 -7.92
CA LEU A 91 0.24 -3.46 -7.97
C LEU A 91 -0.62 -4.54 -8.60
N THR A 92 -0.05 -5.28 -9.55
CA THR A 92 -0.65 -6.55 -9.97
C THR A 92 -0.69 -7.53 -8.79
N PRO A 93 -1.60 -8.54 -8.81
CA PRO A 93 -1.68 -9.53 -7.75
C PRO A 93 -0.34 -10.23 -7.45
N VAL A 94 0.42 -10.55 -8.50
CA VAL A 94 1.73 -11.22 -8.37
C VAL A 94 2.76 -10.29 -7.75
N GLN A 95 2.76 -9.01 -8.11
CA GLN A 95 3.66 -8.02 -7.51
C GLN A 95 3.40 -7.86 -6.03
N GLY A 96 2.13 -7.69 -5.63
CA GLY A 96 1.74 -7.59 -4.22
C GLY A 96 2.20 -8.79 -3.41
N ALA A 97 1.86 -10.01 -3.85
CA ALA A 97 2.21 -11.23 -3.13
C ALA A 97 3.73 -11.42 -2.98
N ASN A 98 4.50 -11.19 -4.04
CA ASN A 98 5.96 -11.31 -3.98
C ASN A 98 6.59 -10.24 -3.08
N LEU A 99 6.06 -9.01 -3.09
CA LEU A 99 6.52 -7.94 -2.20
C LEU A 99 6.19 -8.27 -0.74
N GLU A 100 5.00 -8.77 -0.41
CA GLU A 100 4.66 -9.20 0.95
C GLU A 100 5.61 -10.30 1.43
N GLN A 101 5.87 -11.30 0.58
CA GLN A 101 6.83 -12.37 0.90
C GLN A 101 8.24 -11.82 1.13
N ALA A 102 8.70 -10.89 0.29
CA ALA A 102 10.05 -10.33 0.38
C ALA A 102 10.23 -9.37 1.57
N LEU A 103 9.20 -8.62 1.94
CA LEU A 103 9.25 -7.59 2.97
C LEU A 103 8.86 -8.12 4.36
N GLY A 104 8.07 -9.19 4.43
CA GLY A 104 7.56 -9.77 5.68
C GLY A 104 6.52 -8.90 6.39
N VAL A 105 5.92 -7.95 5.67
CA VAL A 105 4.90 -7.01 6.16
C VAL A 105 3.79 -6.88 5.13
N ARG A 106 2.63 -6.35 5.53
CA ARG A 106 1.51 -6.11 4.61
C ARG A 106 1.93 -5.13 3.51
N VAL A 107 1.45 -5.34 2.30
CA VAL A 107 1.65 -4.44 1.17
C VAL A 107 0.31 -3.97 0.65
N MET A 108 0.15 -2.65 0.49
CA MET A 108 -1.02 -2.03 -0.11
C MET A 108 -0.59 -1.18 -1.30
N ASP A 109 -1.47 -0.99 -2.27
CA ASP A 109 -1.33 0.06 -3.27
C ASP A 109 -2.29 1.22 -3.00
N ARG A 110 -2.15 2.30 -3.78
CA ARG A 110 -2.98 3.50 -3.66
C ARG A 110 -4.47 3.20 -3.78
N ALA A 111 -4.87 2.28 -4.67
CA ALA A 111 -6.28 1.94 -4.85
C ALA A 111 -6.84 1.28 -3.59
N GLU A 112 -6.09 0.39 -2.95
CA GLU A 112 -6.48 -0.23 -1.68
C GLU A 112 -6.64 0.77 -0.54
N VAL A 113 -5.70 1.73 -0.41
CA VAL A 113 -5.79 2.81 0.58
C VAL A 113 -7.07 3.63 0.39
N ILE A 114 -7.39 3.98 -0.85
CA ILE A 114 -8.60 4.74 -1.17
C ILE A 114 -9.87 3.94 -0.80
N LEU A 115 -9.91 2.65 -1.12
CA LEU A 115 -11.04 1.78 -0.77
C LEU A 115 -11.22 1.63 0.74
N ASP A 116 -10.13 1.53 1.51
CA ASP A 116 -10.17 1.44 2.97
C ASP A 116 -10.70 2.73 3.63
N ILE A 117 -10.29 3.89 3.11
CA ILE A 117 -10.84 5.19 3.53
C ILE A 117 -12.34 5.27 3.25
N PHE A 118 -12.78 4.84 2.06
CA PHE A 118 -14.20 4.86 1.73
C PHE A 118 -15.03 3.89 2.58
N SER A 119 -14.51 2.69 2.85
CA SER A 119 -15.11 1.72 3.77
C SER A 119 -15.38 2.33 5.14
N THR A 120 -14.39 3.04 5.69
CA THR A 120 -14.50 3.69 7.00
C THR A 120 -15.50 4.87 7.00
N ARG A 121 -15.68 5.54 5.85
CA ARG A 121 -16.50 6.75 5.72
C ARG A 121 -17.93 6.49 5.23
N ALA A 122 -18.22 5.37 4.59
CA ALA A 122 -19.53 5.08 4.01
C ALA A 122 -20.61 4.96 5.10
N ARG A 123 -21.58 5.90 5.10
CA ARG A 123 -22.66 5.94 6.10
C ARG A 123 -24.00 5.44 5.57
N SER A 124 -24.38 5.83 4.36
CA SER A 124 -25.65 5.41 3.74
C SER A 124 -25.57 3.97 3.24
N HIS A 125 -26.73 3.32 3.09
CA HIS A 125 -26.82 1.98 2.53
C HIS A 125 -26.25 1.91 1.10
N GLU A 126 -26.64 2.88 0.26
CA GLU A 126 -26.14 2.98 -1.12
C GLU A 126 -24.63 3.15 -1.18
N ALA A 127 -24.06 4.04 -0.36
CA ALA A 127 -22.60 4.25 -0.33
C ALA A 127 -21.86 2.98 0.11
N LYS A 128 -22.40 2.24 1.09
CA LYS A 128 -21.80 0.97 1.53
C LYS A 128 -21.80 -0.05 0.41
N LEU A 129 -22.92 -0.20 -0.31
CA LEU A 129 -23.01 -1.12 -1.45
C LEU A 129 -22.01 -0.77 -2.56
N GLN A 130 -21.84 0.51 -2.88
CA GLN A 130 -20.86 0.94 -3.88
C GLN A 130 -19.42 0.64 -3.47
N VAL A 131 -19.10 0.85 -2.19
CA VAL A 131 -17.76 0.52 -1.67
C VAL A 131 -17.54 -0.99 -1.66
N GLU A 132 -18.53 -1.78 -1.23
CA GLU A 132 -18.46 -3.24 -1.25
C GLU A 132 -18.27 -3.77 -2.67
N LEU A 133 -19.02 -3.23 -3.65
CA LEU A 133 -18.85 -3.59 -5.05
C LEU A 133 -17.42 -3.28 -5.55
N ALA A 134 -16.92 -2.07 -5.27
CA ALA A 134 -15.57 -1.67 -5.67
C ALA A 134 -14.49 -2.53 -5.01
N GLN A 135 -14.68 -2.92 -3.74
CA GLN A 135 -13.80 -3.86 -3.05
C GLN A 135 -13.84 -5.25 -3.70
N LEU A 136 -15.02 -5.75 -4.06
CA LEU A 136 -15.16 -7.04 -4.76
C LEU A 136 -14.47 -7.01 -6.13
N GLU A 137 -14.65 -5.94 -6.89
CA GLU A 137 -14.00 -5.74 -8.21
C GLU A 137 -12.47 -5.69 -8.08
N TYR A 138 -11.95 -5.00 -7.06
CA TYR A 138 -10.51 -4.95 -6.77
C TYR A 138 -9.95 -6.31 -6.32
N LEU A 139 -10.71 -7.07 -5.52
CA LEU A 139 -10.29 -8.37 -4.99
C LEU A 139 -10.41 -9.51 -6.01
N LEU A 140 -11.38 -9.47 -6.92
CA LEU A 140 -11.63 -10.54 -7.91
C LEU A 140 -10.38 -10.98 -8.69
N PRO A 141 -9.59 -10.10 -9.32
CA PRO A 141 -8.36 -10.50 -10.01
C PRO A 141 -7.25 -10.99 -9.07
N ARG A 142 -7.34 -10.66 -7.76
CA ARG A 142 -6.36 -11.05 -6.73
C ARG A 142 -6.68 -12.42 -6.12
N LEU A 143 -7.96 -12.79 -6.03
CA LEU A 143 -8.43 -14.06 -5.49
C LEU A 143 -8.36 -15.22 -6.49
N THR A 144 -8.61 -14.95 -7.77
CA THR A 144 -8.68 -15.98 -8.84
C THR A 144 -7.37 -16.74 -9.06
N ARG A 145 -6.22 -16.16 -8.68
CA ARG A 145 -4.91 -16.84 -8.75
C ARG A 145 -4.56 -17.70 -7.52
N MET A 146 -5.38 -17.69 -6.47
CA MET A 146 -5.20 -18.59 -5.32
C MET A 146 -5.72 -20.01 -5.59
N TRP A 147 -6.44 -20.23 -6.69
CA TRP A 147 -7.15 -21.47 -7.00
C TRP A 147 -6.54 -22.28 -8.17
N THR A 148 -5.27 -22.07 -8.51
CA THR A 148 -4.57 -22.88 -9.52
C THR A 148 -3.87 -24.12 -8.95
N HIS A 149 -4.46 -24.75 -7.92
CA HIS A 149 -4.06 -26.07 -7.43
C HIS A 149 -4.96 -27.17 -7.98
#